data_AF-A0A2E8PWS0-F1
#
_entry.id   AF-A0A2E8PWS0-F1
#
_cell.length_a   1.000
_cell.length_b   1.000
_cell.length_c   1.000
_cell.angle_alpha   90.00
_cell.angle_beta   90.00
_cell.angle_gamma   90.00
#
_symmetry.space_group_name_H-M   'P 1'
#
loop_
_entity.id
_entity.type
_entity.pdbx_description
1 polymer ?
#
loop_
_entity_poly.entity_id
_entity_poly.type
_entity_poly.pdbx_seq_one_letter_code
_entity_poly.pdbx_strand_id
1 'polypeptide(L)' 'MKWIFLLLGAAILLASIVVEFTMLGEHGSHWWNHIPVFYGLWGGLSAFVLIALAALLGKMLKKDVDYYDD' A
#
# COMPACT_ATOMS: atom_id res chain seq x y z
N MET A 1 19.60 -7.71 -0.92
CA MET A 1 18.31 -7.97 -0.22
C MET A 1 17.26 -6.90 -0.48
N LYS A 2 17.48 -5.60 -0.17
CA LYS A 2 16.47 -4.53 -0.41
C LYS A 2 15.94 -4.45 -1.87
N TRP A 3 16.82 -4.69 -2.84
CA TRP A 3 16.48 -4.68 -4.27
C TRP A 3 15.44 -5.73 -4.67
N ILE A 4 15.36 -6.87 -3.99
CA ILE A 4 14.37 -7.90 -4.34
C ILE A 4 12.95 -7.43 -4.02
N PHE A 5 12.78 -6.69 -2.92
CA PHE A 5 11.48 -6.13 -2.52
C PHE A 5 11.07 -4.98 -3.44
N LEU A 6 12.03 -4.16 -3.89
CA LEU A 6 11.77 -3.13 -4.90
C LEU A 6 11.35 -3.74 -6.23
N LEU A 7 12.05 -4.78 -6.69
CA LEU A 7 11.69 -5.50 -7.92
C LEU A 7 10.32 -6.18 -7.81
N LEU A 8 10.03 -6.81 -6.66
CA LEU A 8 8.73 -7.43 -6.40
C LEU A 8 7.61 -6.39 -6.42
N GLY A 9 7.79 -5.25 -5.73
CA GLY A 9 6.81 -4.16 -5.71
C GLY A 9 6.58 -3.58 -7.10
N ALA A 10 7.65 -3.35 -7.88
CA ALA A 10 7.55 -2.89 -9.26
C ALA A 10 6.82 -3.92 -10.15
N ALA A 11 7.11 -5.21 -10.01
CA ALA A 11 6.45 -6.27 -10.74
C ALA A 11 4.94 -6.35 -10.42
N ILE A 12 4.56 -6.23 -9.14
CA ILE A 12 3.15 -6.22 -8.72
C ILE A 12 2.44 -4.98 -9.27
N LEU A 13 3.07 -3.81 -9.25
CA LEU A 13 2.50 -2.59 -9.78
C LEU A 13 2.28 -2.68 -11.30
N LEU A 14 3.27 -3.19 -12.04
CA LEU A 14 3.12 -3.45 -13.47
C LEU A 14 2.02 -4.47 -13.77
N ALA A 15 1.94 -5.56 -13.00
CA ALA A 15 0.88 -6.55 -13.14
C ALA A 15 -0.50 -5.94 -12.88
N SER A 16 -0.63 -5.09 -11.85
CA SER A 16 -1.88 -4.37 -11.56
C SER A 16 -2.32 -3.50 -12.72
N ILE A 17 -1.39 -2.78 -13.36
CA ILE A 17 -1.68 -1.94 -14.53
C ILE A 17 -2.17 -2.83 -15.69
N VAL A 18 -1.46 -3.92 -15.99
CA VAL A 18 -1.85 -4.83 -17.07
C VAL A 18 -3.25 -5.39 -16.83
N VAL A 19 -3.54 -5.87 -15.62
CA VAL A 19 -4.86 -6.41 -15.25
C VAL A 19 -5.94 -5.35 -15.38
N GLU A 20 -5.67 -4.11 -14.96
CA GLU A 20 -6.62 -3.01 -15.06
C GLU A 20 -7.05 -2.77 -16.52
N PHE A 21 -6.09 -2.66 -17.43
CA PHE A 21 -6.38 -2.37 -18.84
C PHE A 21 -6.86 -3.60 -19.65
N THR A 22 -6.47 -4.82 -19.27
CA THR A 22 -6.82 -6.03 -20.05
C THR A 22 -8.06 -6.76 -19.54
N MET A 23 -8.37 -6.63 -18.25
CA MET A 23 -9.44 -7.41 -17.62
C MET A 23 -10.50 -6.54 -16.95
N LEU A 24 -10.16 -5.36 -16.42
CA LEU A 24 -11.09 -4.58 -15.58
C LEU A 24 -11.69 -3.35 -16.26
N GLY A 25 -11.07 -2.84 -17.33
CA GLY A 25 -11.52 -1.63 -18.03
C GLY A 25 -12.96 -1.70 -18.56
N GLU A 26 -13.45 -2.89 -18.91
CA GLU A 26 -14.82 -3.13 -19.37
C GLU A 26 -15.66 -3.96 -18.39
N HIS A 27 -15.05 -4.45 -17.31
CA HIS A 27 -15.68 -5.38 -16.37
C HIS A 27 -16.33 -4.61 -15.21
N GLY A 28 -17.57 -4.16 -15.46
CA GLY A 28 -18.42 -3.50 -14.46
C GLY A 28 -18.49 -1.99 -14.62
N SER A 29 -19.57 -1.38 -14.12
CA SER A 29 -19.79 0.07 -14.11
C SER A 29 -19.38 0.68 -12.77
N HIS A 30 -18.12 0.53 -12.40
CA HIS A 30 -17.61 1.29 -11.26
C HIS A 30 -17.28 2.71 -11.68
N TRP A 31 -17.60 3.69 -10.82
CA TRP A 31 -17.27 5.07 -11.10
C TRP A 31 -15.77 5.22 -11.31
N TRP A 32 -14.92 4.59 -10.50
CA TRP A 32 -13.46 4.71 -10.64
C TRP A 32 -12.87 4.10 -11.93
N ASN A 33 -13.63 3.41 -12.77
CA ASN A 33 -13.11 2.87 -14.05
C ASN A 33 -12.69 3.96 -15.04
N HIS A 34 -13.11 5.22 -14.85
CA HIS A 34 -12.60 6.35 -15.64
C HIS A 34 -11.23 6.87 -15.15
N ILE A 35 -10.75 6.40 -14.00
CA ILE A 35 -9.49 6.82 -13.43
C ILE A 35 -8.43 5.78 -13.84
N PRO A 36 -7.47 6.15 -14.70
CA PRO A 36 -6.43 5.21 -15.10
C PRO A 36 -5.50 4.92 -13.92
N VAL A 37 -5.06 3.66 -13.81
CA VAL A 37 -4.15 3.17 -12.76
C VAL A 37 -4.78 3.27 -11.37
N PHE A 38 -6.12 3.25 -11.27
CA PHE A 38 -6.82 3.46 -10.01
C PHE A 38 -6.39 2.46 -8.95
N TYR A 39 -6.31 1.17 -9.29
CA TYR A 39 -5.99 0.12 -8.34
C TYR A 39 -4.54 0.21 -7.86
N GLY A 40 -3.62 0.61 -8.75
CA GLY A 40 -2.23 0.86 -8.39
C GLY A 40 -2.08 2.05 -7.44
N LEU A 41 -2.77 3.16 -7.72
CA LEU A 41 -2.78 4.35 -6.87
C LEU A 41 -3.42 4.09 -5.50
N TRP A 42 -4.57 3.41 -5.48
CA TRP A 42 -5.27 3.06 -4.25
C TRP A 42 -4.49 2.04 -3.39
N GLY A 43 -3.85 1.06 -4.04
CA GLY A 43 -2.92 0.13 -3.40
C GLY A 43 -1.72 0.86 -2.77
N GLY A 44 -1.11 1.80 -3.49
CA GLY A 44 -0.02 2.62 -2.95
C GLY A 44 -0.45 3.50 -1.78
N LEU A 45 -1.61 4.16 -1.89
CA LEU A 45 -2.16 5.00 -0.84
C LEU A 45 -2.48 4.19 0.42
N SER A 46 -3.14 3.04 0.28
CA SER A 46 -3.46 2.16 1.40
C SER A 46 -2.21 1.65 2.10
N ALA A 47 -1.16 1.29 1.36
CA ALA A 47 0.13 0.91 1.93
C ALA A 47 0.75 2.06 2.74
N PHE A 48 0.73 3.28 2.21
CA PHE A 48 1.22 4.47 2.94
C PHE A 48 0.43 4.70 4.24
N VAL A 49 -0.91 4.63 4.17
CA VAL A 49 -1.79 4.76 5.34
C VAL A 49 -1.48 3.70 6.39
N LEU A 50 -1.29 2.44 5.99
CA LEU A 50 -0.94 1.36 6.91
C LEU A 50 0.40 1.60 7.61
N ILE A 51 1.41 2.07 6.88
CA ILE A 51 2.72 2.41 7.46
C ILE A 51 2.58 3.57 8.46
N ALA A 52 1.82 4.61 8.10
CA ALA A 52 1.57 5.75 8.99
C ALA A 52 0.83 5.32 10.27
N LEU A 53 -0.19 4.48 10.15
CA LEU A 53 -0.92 3.92 11.29
C LEU A 53 -0.03 3.04 12.16
N ALA A 54 0.80 2.18 11.57
CA ALA A 54 1.74 1.35 12.32
C ALA A 54 2.75 2.22 13.09
N ALA A 55 3.24 3.31 12.49
CA ALA A 55 4.12 4.26 13.15
C ALA A 55 3.42 5.01 14.31
N LEU A 56 2.16 5.40 14.12
CA LEU A 56 1.36 6.05 15.15
C LEU A 56 1.12 5.09 16.33
N LEU A 57 0.69 3.86 16.05
CA LEU A 57 0.48 2.82 17.05
C LEU A 57 1.79 2.50 17.78
N GLY A 58 2.92 2.40 17.08
CA GLY A 58 4.22 2.20 17.71
C GLY A 58 4.62 3.33 18.67
N LYS A 59 4.20 4.57 18.42
CA LYS A 59 4.38 5.69 19.36
C LYS A 59 3.42 5.61 20.55
N MET A 60 2.14 5.28 20.31
CA MET A 60 1.14 5.18 21.37
C MET A 60 1.38 3.97 22.30
N LEU A 61 1.93 2.88 21.75
CA LEU A 61 2.16 1.63 22.45
C LEU A 61 3.55 1.54 23.10
N LYS A 62 4.44 2.51 22.85
CA LYS A 62 5.66 2.68 23.65
C LYS A 62 5.23 3.03 25.07
N LYS A 63 5.03 2.00 25.89
CA LYS A 63 4.89 2.13 27.34
C LYS A 63 6.19 2.75 27.84
N ASP A 64 6.11 3.92 28.45
CA ASP A 64 7.16 4.43 29.33
C ASP A 64 7.31 3.42 30.45
N VAL A 65 8.20 2.45 30.26
CA VAL A 65 8.66 1.60 31.35
C VAL A 65 10.00 2.19 31.73
N ASP A 66 9.95 3.23 32.57
CA ASP A 66 11.01 3.49 33.54
C ASP A 66 11.09 2.29 34.48
N TYR A 67 11.55 1.16 33.95
CA TYR A 67 11.83 -0.05 34.73
C TYR A 67 13.19 0.07 35.44
N TYR A 68 13.94 1.13 35.15
CA TYR A 68 15.29 1.38 35.66
C TYR A 68 15.47 2.84 36.11
N ASP A 69 14.41 3.50 36.60
CA ASP A 69 14.58 4.66 37.46
C ASP A 69 14.53 4.17 38.92
N ASP A 70 15.74 3.94 39.46
CA ASP A 70 16.18 3.59 40.83
C ASP A 70 15.60 2.35 41.55
#